data_AF-A0A9X0U6F8-F1
#
_entry.id   AF-A0A9X0U6F8-F1
#
_cell.length_a   1.000
_cell.length_b   1.000
_cell.length_c   1.000
_cell.angle_alpha   90.00
_cell.angle_beta   90.00
_cell.angle_gamma   90.00
#
_symmetry.space_group_name_H-M   'P 1'
#
loop_
_entity.id
_entity.type
_entity.pdbx_description
1 polymer ?
#
loop_
_entity_poly.entity_id
_entity_poly.type
_entity_poly.pdbx_seq_one_letter_code
_entity_poly.pdbx_strand_id
1 'polypeptide(L)'
;MPDFELPDANGKIVRSAEPHAAGPLLIMFYRGHWCLFCNLTVKAMQERHFEIVSSGAKLVAISSQTPDDSLTTTEKHGLVFPVLSDSGNVVARAFGIVFRLDDGLKAGVFLELTFLHSMGTTLLNFHCPLHF
;
A
#
# COMPACT_ATOMS: atom_id res chain seq x y z
N MET A 1 6.32 7.27 -18.68
CA MET A 1 5.30 6.99 -17.65
C MET A 1 4.32 8.16 -17.64
N PRO A 2 3.06 8.00 -17.18
CA PRO A 2 2.18 9.13 -16.92
C PRO A 2 2.82 10.11 -15.94
N ASP A 3 2.67 11.41 -16.19
CA ASP A 3 3.08 12.44 -15.24
C ASP A 3 2.08 12.57 -14.10
N PHE A 4 2.58 12.92 -12.91
CA PHE A 4 1.75 13.15 -11.73
C PHE A 4 2.33 14.22 -10.81
N GLU A 5 1.43 14.86 -10.07
CA GLU A 5 1.75 15.72 -8.94
C GLU A 5 0.94 15.24 -7.74
N LEU A 6 1.61 14.73 -6.71
CA LEU A 6 0.95 14.19 -5.52
C LEU A 6 1.56 14.79 -4.25
N PRO A 7 0.75 15.05 -3.20
CA PRO A 7 1.29 15.41 -1.90
C PRO A 7 1.97 14.20 -1.26
N ASP A 8 3.12 14.44 -0.63
CA ASP A 8 3.74 13.51 0.29
C ASP A 8 3.06 13.53 1.68
N ALA A 9 3.58 12.72 2.60
CA ALA A 9 3.13 12.64 3.98
C ALA A 9 3.15 13.98 4.76
N ASN A 10 3.92 14.96 4.31
CA ASN A 10 4.03 16.29 4.90
C ASN A 10 3.23 17.35 4.12
N GLY A 11 2.47 16.93 3.10
CA GLY A 11 1.70 17.81 2.22
C GLY A 11 2.53 18.53 1.15
N LYS A 12 3.83 18.23 1.03
CA LYS A 12 4.68 18.79 -0.02
C LYS A 12 4.35 18.09 -1.34
N ILE A 13 4.13 18.87 -2.39
CA ILE A 13 3.88 18.34 -3.73
C ILE A 13 5.17 17.76 -4.32
N VAL A 14 5.10 16.50 -4.74
CA VAL A 14 6.13 15.79 -5.50
C VAL A 14 5.64 15.64 -6.94
N ARG A 15 6.42 16.18 -7.88
CA ARG A 15 6.18 16.05 -9.31
C ARG A 15 7.01 14.92 -9.88
N SER A 16 6.41 14.00 -10.62
CA SER A 16 7.08 12.82 -11.20
C SER A 16 8.32 13.17 -12.05
N ALA A 17 8.30 14.33 -12.71
CA ALA A 17 9.39 14.82 -13.55
C ALA A 17 10.69 15.04 -12.77
N GLU A 18 10.62 15.51 -11.53
CA GLU A 18 11.81 15.84 -10.71
C GLU A 18 12.67 14.61 -10.37
N PRO A 19 12.15 13.56 -9.69
CA PRO A 19 12.94 12.38 -9.39
C PRO A 19 13.26 11.58 -10.65
N HIS A 20 12.43 11.64 -11.70
CA HIS A 20 12.69 10.96 -12.96
C HIS A 20 13.84 11.59 -13.77
N ALA A 21 13.96 12.91 -13.75
CA ALA A 21 15.11 13.60 -14.35
C ALA A 21 16.42 13.27 -13.62
N ALA A 22 16.35 12.96 -12.32
CA ALA A 22 17.50 12.58 -11.51
C ALA A 22 17.94 11.10 -11.68
N GLY A 23 17.12 10.26 -12.32
CA GLY A 23 17.43 8.85 -12.56
C GLY A 23 16.18 7.97 -12.76
N PRO A 24 16.37 6.65 -12.90
CA PRO A 24 15.25 5.70 -12.99
C PRO A 24 14.32 5.84 -11.78
N LEU A 25 13.02 5.97 -12.02
CA LEU A 25 12.03 6.10 -10.94
C LEU A 25 11.32 4.77 -10.73
N LEU A 26 11.49 4.18 -9.55
CA LEU A 26 10.74 3.02 -9.07
C LEU A 26 9.52 3.49 -8.29
N ILE A 27 8.34 3.11 -8.77
CA ILE A 27 7.05 3.45 -8.18
C ILE A 27 6.43 2.18 -7.60
N MET A 28 6.21 2.17 -6.29
CA MET A 28 5.53 1.08 -5.60
C MET A 28 4.10 1.50 -5.24
N PHE A 29 3.11 0.92 -5.91
CA PHE A 29 1.71 1.07 -5.51
C PHE A 29 1.37 0.08 -4.39
N TYR A 30 0.68 0.56 -3.36
CA TYR A 30 0.18 -0.28 -2.27
C TYR A 30 -1.22 0.16 -1.82
N ARG A 31 -1.92 -0.72 -1.09
CA ARG A 31 -3.33 -0.51 -0.72
C ARG A 31 -3.51 0.41 0.47
N GLY A 32 -2.69 0.20 1.50
CA GLY A 32 -2.67 1.04 2.69
C GLY A 32 -2.05 0.38 3.91
N HIS A 33 -1.87 1.16 4.97
CA HIS A 33 -1.24 0.74 6.24
C HIS A 33 -1.98 -0.40 6.95
N TRP A 34 -3.24 -0.65 6.62
CA TRP A 34 -4.05 -1.73 7.18
C TRP A 34 -3.78 -3.09 6.54
N CYS A 35 -3.08 -3.14 5.40
CA CYS A 35 -2.82 -4.38 4.69
C CYS A 35 -1.49 -5.01 5.14
N LEU A 36 -1.54 -6.23 5.68
CA LEU A 36 -0.36 -6.95 6.17
C LEU A 36 0.74 -7.06 5.10
N PHE A 37 0.40 -7.52 3.89
CA PHE A 37 1.36 -7.66 2.79
C PHE A 37 1.95 -6.32 2.35
N CYS A 38 1.15 -5.25 2.36
CA CYS A 38 1.66 -3.91 2.04
C CYS A 38 2.70 -3.47 3.09
N ASN A 39 2.43 -3.67 4.37
CA ASN A 39 3.40 -3.32 5.43
C ASN A 39 4.71 -4.10 5.27
N LEU A 40 4.64 -5.40 4.98
CA LEU A 40 5.83 -6.23 4.74
C LEU A 40 6.62 -5.73 3.53
N THR A 41 5.93 -5.38 2.45
CA THR A 41 6.56 -4.90 1.21
C THR A 41 7.23 -3.54 1.43
N VAL A 42 6.52 -2.61 2.09
CA VAL A 42 7.04 -1.28 2.43
C VAL A 42 8.28 -1.38 3.31
N LYS A 43 8.26 -2.24 4.34
CA LYS A 43 9.43 -2.50 5.18
C LYS A 43 10.61 -3.06 4.38
N ALA A 44 10.37 -4.04 3.51
CA ALA A 44 11.41 -4.64 2.68
C ALA A 44 12.03 -3.62 1.70
N MET A 45 11.23 -2.69 1.16
CA MET A 45 11.73 -1.60 0.32
C MET A 45 12.61 -0.63 1.11
N GLN A 46 12.27 -0.32 2.36
CA GLN A 46 13.10 0.50 3.24
C GLN A 46 14.43 -0.17 3.57
N GLU A 47 14.43 -1.48 3.87
CA GLU A 47 15.66 -2.25 4.11
C GLU A 47 16.61 -2.23 2.90
N ARG A 48 16.06 -2.17 1.69
CA ARG A 48 16.82 -2.13 0.43
C ARG A 48 16.99 -0.72 -0.14
N HIS A 49 16.50 0.30 0.54
CA HIS A 49 16.49 1.68 0.03
C HIS A 49 17.89 2.13 -0.40
N PHE A 50 18.92 1.85 0.43
CA PHE A 50 20.30 2.25 0.14
C PHE A 50 20.83 1.60 -1.14
N GLU A 51 20.56 0.30 -1.37
CA GLU A 51 20.95 -0.40 -2.60
C GLU A 51 20.27 0.21 -3.82
N ILE A 52 18.97 0.50 -3.72
CA ILE A 52 18.18 1.12 -4.79
C ILE A 52 18.77 2.47 -5.16
N VAL A 53 19.01 3.37 -4.20
CA VAL A 53 19.54 4.71 -4.49
C VAL A 53 21.00 4.67 -4.95
N SER A 54 21.80 3.71 -4.46
CA SER A 54 23.18 3.52 -4.90
C SER A 54 23.29 3.06 -6.37
N SER A 55 22.23 2.44 -6.91
CA SER A 55 22.12 2.12 -8.33
C SER A 55 21.73 3.32 -9.21
N GLY A 56 21.52 4.50 -8.61
CA GLY A 56 21.07 5.71 -9.29
C GLY A 56 19.55 5.83 -9.41
N ALA A 57 18.78 4.84 -8.95
CA ALA A 57 17.33 4.89 -8.96
C ALA A 57 16.76 5.77 -7.83
N LYS A 58 15.53 6.24 -8.02
CA LYS A 58 14.69 6.87 -6.99
C LYS A 58 13.53 5.94 -6.66
N LEU A 59 13.05 5.99 -5.42
CA LEU A 59 11.93 5.19 -4.95
C LEU A 59 10.84 6.12 -4.43
N VAL A 60 9.59 5.84 -4.82
CA VAL A 60 8.39 6.44 -4.21
C VAL A 60 7.35 5.35 -3.95
N ALA A 61 6.61 5.48 -2.85
CA ALA A 61 5.43 4.67 -2.56
C ALA A 61 4.17 5.48 -2.81
N ILE A 62 3.16 4.89 -3.45
CA ILE A 62 1.89 5.57 -3.76
C ILE A 62 0.73 4.70 -3.27
N SER A 63 -0.22 5.32 -2.58
CA SER A 63 -1.50 4.67 -2.23
C SER A 63 -2.64 5.66 -2.32
N SER A 64 -3.88 5.17 -2.25
CA SER A 64 -5.06 6.02 -2.17
C SER A 64 -5.33 6.59 -0.77
N GLN A 65 -4.38 6.45 0.15
CA GLN A 65 -4.52 6.93 1.51
C GLN A 65 -4.37 8.45 1.59
N THR A 66 -4.80 9.01 2.72
CA THR A 66 -4.58 10.43 3.03
C THR A 66 -3.10 10.71 3.36
N PRO A 67 -2.68 11.98 3.37
CA PRO A 67 -1.34 12.35 3.86
C PRO A 67 -1.09 11.90 5.31
N ASP A 68 -2.09 11.99 6.19
CA ASP A 68 -1.96 11.57 7.60
C ASP A 68 -1.74 10.05 7.74
N ASP A 69 -2.45 9.24 6.95
CA ASP A 69 -2.24 7.79 6.88
C ASP A 69 -0.86 7.45 6.27
N SER A 70 -0.43 8.25 5.29
CA SER A 70 0.89 8.13 4.67
C SER A 70 2.00 8.49 5.67
N LEU A 71 1.77 9.49 6.52
CA LEU A 71 2.66 9.86 7.62
C LEU A 71 2.74 8.75 8.65
N THR A 72 1.60 8.18 9.05
CA THR A 72 1.54 7.02 9.95
C THR A 72 2.37 5.85 9.39
N THR A 73 2.25 5.59 8.08
CA THR A 73 3.05 4.55 7.40
C THR A 73 4.55 4.88 7.43
N THR A 74 4.90 6.14 7.17
CA THR A 74 6.26 6.66 7.16
C THR A 74 6.92 6.50 8.52
N GLU A 75 6.27 6.96 9.59
CA GLU A 75 6.78 6.90 10.96
C GLU A 75 6.90 5.46 11.45
N LYS A 76 5.87 4.65 11.22
CA LYS A 76 5.84 3.24 11.66
C LYS A 76 7.01 2.42 11.11
N HIS A 77 7.40 2.67 9.86
CA HIS A 77 8.44 1.90 9.18
C HIS A 77 9.76 2.66 9.01
N GLY A 78 9.87 3.88 9.56
CA GLY A 78 11.06 4.72 9.44
C GLY A 78 11.43 5.00 7.97
N LEU A 79 10.44 5.28 7.13
CA LEU A 79 10.66 5.42 5.69
C LEU A 79 11.42 6.70 5.39
N VAL A 80 12.44 6.59 4.55
CA VAL A 80 13.28 7.73 4.14
C VAL A 80 13.04 8.16 2.69
N PHE A 81 12.15 7.45 2.00
CA PHE A 81 11.69 7.79 0.66
C PHE A 81 10.26 8.35 0.70
N PRO A 82 9.84 9.13 -0.31
CA PRO A 82 8.51 9.74 -0.31
C PRO A 82 7.36 8.72 -0.35
N VAL A 83 6.37 8.94 0.51
CA VAL A 83 5.07 8.25 0.49
C VAL A 83 4.01 9.25 0.04
N LEU A 84 3.40 8.98 -1.12
CA LEU A 84 2.52 9.91 -1.82
C LEU A 84 1.06 9.45 -1.76
N SER A 85 0.17 10.43 -1.62
CA SER A 85 -1.27 10.22 -1.51
C SER A 85 -1.99 10.46 -2.85
N ASP A 86 -2.30 9.38 -3.57
CA ASP A 86 -3.13 9.38 -4.80
C ASP A 86 -4.62 9.28 -4.45
N SER A 87 -5.13 10.34 -3.81
CA SER A 87 -6.54 10.42 -3.41
C SER A 87 -7.46 10.17 -4.60
N GLY A 88 -8.30 9.12 -4.48
CA GLY A 88 -9.21 8.72 -5.55
C GLY A 88 -8.58 7.88 -6.67
N ASN A 89 -7.33 7.40 -6.54
CA ASN A 89 -6.65 6.53 -7.50
C ASN A 89 -6.53 7.12 -8.92
N VAL A 90 -6.26 8.42 -9.05
CA VAL A 90 -6.16 9.10 -10.34
C VAL A 90 -4.89 8.65 -11.07
N VAL A 91 -3.75 8.65 -10.38
CA VAL A 91 -2.47 8.21 -10.92
C VAL A 91 -2.49 6.71 -11.16
N ALA A 92 -2.97 5.91 -10.21
CA ALA A 92 -3.09 4.48 -10.38
C ALA A 92 -3.97 4.10 -11.61
N ARG A 93 -5.04 4.85 -11.89
CA ARG A 93 -5.83 4.69 -13.12
C ARG A 93 -5.03 5.04 -14.38
N ALA A 94 -4.25 6.12 -14.35
CA ALA A 94 -3.40 6.49 -15.49
C ALA A 94 -2.34 5.43 -15.82
N PHE A 95 -1.87 4.68 -14.82
CA PHE A 95 -1.00 3.51 -14.99
C PHE A 95 -1.74 2.22 -15.38
N GLY A 96 -3.08 2.23 -15.43
CA GLY A 96 -3.89 1.08 -15.83
C GLY A 96 -3.93 -0.06 -14.80
N ILE A 97 -3.57 0.20 -13.53
CA ILE A 97 -3.46 -0.83 -12.48
C ILE A 97 -4.69 -0.90 -11.56
N VAL A 98 -5.71 -0.07 -11.81
CA VAL A 98 -6.98 -0.11 -11.10
C VAL A 98 -7.95 -0.99 -11.86
N PHE A 99 -8.40 -2.06 -11.21
CA PHE A 99 -9.42 -2.97 -11.75
C PHE A 99 -10.57 -3.12 -10.76
N ARG A 100 -11.76 -3.39 -11.29
CA ARG A 100 -12.90 -3.80 -10.47
C ARG A 100 -12.88 -5.32 -10.44
N LEU A 101 -13.03 -5.89 -9.25
CA LEU A 101 -13.38 -7.29 -9.12
C LEU A 101 -14.83 -7.48 -9.60
N ASP A 102 -15.06 -8.49 -10.43
CA ASP A 102 -16.40 -8.90 -10.81
C ASP A 102 -17.18 -9.36 -9.58
N ASP A 103 -18.49 -9.15 -9.58
CA ASP A 103 -19.32 -9.44 -8.40
C ASP A 103 -19.32 -10.94 -8.05
N GLY A 104 -19.19 -11.82 -9.05
CA GLY A 104 -18.99 -13.26 -8.84
C GLY A 104 -17.65 -13.60 -8.17
N LEU A 105 -16.60 -12.81 -8.43
CA LEU A 105 -15.30 -12.97 -7.79
C LEU A 105 -15.29 -12.36 -6.38
N LYS A 106 -16.01 -11.25 -6.15
CA LYS A 106 -16.21 -10.70 -4.80
C LYS A 106 -16.89 -11.69 -3.86
N ALA A 107 -17.85 -12.45 -4.38
CA ALA A 107 -18.50 -13.53 -3.65
C ALA A 107 -17.56 -14.72 -3.39
N GLY A 108 -16.63 -15.01 -4.32
CA GLY A 108 -15.64 -16.09 -4.22
C GLY A 108 -14.37 -15.77 -3.42
N VAL A 109 -14.05 -14.50 -3.15
CA VAL A 109 -12.93 -14.10 -2.27
C VAL A 109 -13.30 -14.29 -0.78
N PHE A 110 -14.50 -14.81 -0.50
CA PHE A 110 -14.94 -15.31 0.81
C PHE A 110 -14.63 -16.81 1.03
N LEU A 111 -13.76 -17.43 0.22
CA LEU A 111 -13.21 -18.77 0.51
C LEU A 111 -11.97 -18.59 1.42
N GLU A 112 -11.84 -19.18 2.61
CA GLU A 112 -12.33 -20.48 3.08
C GLU A 112 -12.33 -20.53 4.62
N LEU A 113 -13.34 -19.98 5.30
CA LEU A 113 -13.51 -20.16 6.76
C LEU A 113 -14.92 -20.60 7.18
N THR A 114 -15.84 -20.78 6.22
CA THR A 114 -17.26 -21.03 6.53
C THR A 114 -17.71 -22.48 6.27
N PHE A 115 -16.83 -23.39 5.85
CA PHE A 115 -17.21 -24.79 5.54
C PHE A 115 -16.50 -25.86 6.37
N LEU A 116 -16.32 -25.61 7.67
CA LEU A 116 -15.88 -26.66 8.62
C LEU A 116 -16.76 -26.75 9.87
N HIS A 117 -18.02 -26.28 9.83
CA HIS A 117 -18.91 -26.33 11.00
C HIS A 117 -20.27 -26.99 10.81
N SER A 118 -20.47 -27.76 9.74
CA SER A 118 -21.61 -28.68 9.66
C SER A 118 -21.13 -30.12 9.77
N MET A 119 -20.71 -30.52 10.98
CA MET A 119 -21.14 -31.75 11.69
C MET A 119 -20.57 -31.65 13.11
N GLY A 120 -21.46 -31.57 14.10
CA GLY A 120 -21.21 -30.96 15.39
C GLY A 120 -20.19 -31.64 16.29
N THR A 121 -19.73 -30.90 17.29
CA THR A 121 -19.75 -31.27 18.72
C THR A 121 -19.52 -30.01 19.53
N THR A 122 -20.44 -29.74 20.45
CA THR A 122 -20.39 -28.75 21.54
C THR A 122 -18.99 -28.56 22.10
N LEU A 123 -18.48 -27.33 22.22
CA LEU A 123 -17.59 -26.94 23.32
C LEU A 123 -17.58 -25.41 23.51
N LEU A 124 -18.18 -25.01 24.64
CA LEU A 124 -17.88 -23.88 25.52
C LEU A 124 -17.37 -22.58 24.87
N ASN A 125 -18.27 -21.59 24.82
CA ASN A 125 -17.97 -20.18 24.60
C ASN A 125 -16.97 -19.66 25.63
N PHE A 126 -15.68 -19.63 25.28
CA PHE A 126 -14.75 -18.71 25.89
C PHE A 126 -14.86 -17.36 25.18
N HIS A 127 -15.56 -16.43 25.84
CA HIS A 127 -15.43 -15.01 25.56
C HIS A 127 -14.01 -14.58 25.93
N CYS A 128 -13.19 -14.21 24.94
CA CYS A 128 -12.04 -13.34 25.16
C CYS A 128 -12.20 -12.14 24.22
N PRO A 129 -12.62 -10.97 24.74
CA PRO A 129 -12.71 -9.77 23.95
C PRO A 129 -11.31 -9.18 23.88
N LEU A 130 -10.69 -9.21 22.72
CA LEU A 130 -9.54 -8.37 22.45
C LEU A 130 -9.85 -7.57 21.19
N HIS A 131 -10.20 -6.31 21.46
CA HIS A 131 -9.87 -5.20 20.59
C HIS A 131 -8.43 -5.36 20.08
N PHE A 132 -8.27 -5.01 18.80
CA PHE A 132 -7.07 -4.93 17.96
C PHE A 132 -6.79 -6.15 17.07
#